data_AF-A0A7W7R049-F1
#
_entry.id   AF-A0A7W7R049-F1
#
_cell.length_a   1.000
_cell.length_b   1.000
_cell.length_c   1.000
_cell.angle_alpha   90.00
_cell.angle_beta   90.00
_cell.angle_gamma   90.00
#
_symmetry.space_group_name_H-M   'P 1'
#
loop_
_entity.id
_entity.type
_entity.pdbx_description
1 polymer ?
#
loop_
_entity_poly.entity_id
_entity_poly.type
_entity_poly.pdbx_seq_one_letter_code
_entity_poly.pdbx_strand_id
1 'polypeptide(L)'
;MATSDGRRGLPAWFGSRAHYVGAGGAVLGLVVSLADGLGALSAAVVGGLYAAGALATLVIAPPPPPPPPPPPPPPPPPPPHSAQLLREELATQRERLALARWPEPGAAQAELLLERLTERLPQDSAPAPTAAEELRELRELVDAATTALEQYERDRSWARLEPGDPAPEGRFAERLGSLLSRLAAPAGQPSA
;
A
#
# COMPACT_ATOMS: atom_id res chain seq x y z
N MET A 1 28.41 -16.39 -24.88
CA MET A 1 28.28 -16.35 -23.41
C MET A 1 26.79 -16.39 -23.12
N ALA A 2 26.30 -17.54 -22.68
CA ALA A 2 24.88 -17.79 -22.44
C ALA A 2 24.55 -17.40 -21.00
N THR A 3 23.56 -16.54 -20.80
CA THR A 3 22.86 -16.41 -19.53
C THR A 3 21.37 -16.50 -19.81
N SER A 4 20.87 -17.72 -19.68
CA SER A 4 19.46 -18.06 -19.51
C SER A 4 18.87 -17.29 -18.34
N ASP A 5 17.96 -16.36 -18.58
CA ASP A 5 17.20 -15.73 -17.49
C ASP A 5 15.84 -16.41 -17.35
N GLY A 6 15.88 -17.58 -16.71
CA GLY A 6 14.75 -18.44 -16.40
C GLY A 6 13.90 -17.93 -15.23
N ARG A 7 13.59 -16.63 -15.19
CA ARG A 7 12.76 -16.02 -14.13
C ARG A 7 11.72 -15.04 -14.68
N ARG A 8 10.91 -15.48 -15.64
CA ARG A 8 9.55 -14.92 -15.77
C ARG A 8 8.69 -15.63 -14.75
N GLY A 9 8.74 -15.11 -13.54
CA GLY A 9 8.08 -15.71 -12.39
C GLY A 9 6.58 -15.89 -12.62
N LEU A 10 6.04 -16.89 -11.92
CA LEU A 10 4.62 -17.12 -11.67
C LEU A 10 3.73 -15.85 -11.57
N PRO A 11 4.17 -14.68 -11.05
CA PRO A 11 3.32 -13.49 -10.94
C PRO A 11 2.80 -12.93 -12.28
N ALA A 12 3.57 -13.00 -13.37
CA ALA A 12 3.14 -12.45 -14.66
C ALA A 12 2.04 -13.30 -15.33
N TRP A 13 1.98 -14.59 -15.00
CA TRP A 13 1.01 -15.53 -15.53
C TRP A 13 -0.41 -15.28 -14.98
N PHE A 14 -0.52 -14.94 -13.69
CA PHE A 14 -1.78 -14.60 -13.01
C PHE A 14 -2.46 -13.34 -13.58
N GLY A 15 -1.72 -12.47 -14.28
CA GLY A 15 -2.26 -11.26 -14.91
C GLY A 15 -2.76 -11.44 -16.36
N SER A 16 -2.55 -12.60 -16.98
CA SER A 16 -2.86 -12.77 -18.41
C SER A 16 -4.36 -12.96 -18.66
N ARG A 17 -4.89 -12.35 -19.73
CA ARG A 17 -6.31 -12.53 -20.15
C ARG A 17 -6.68 -14.01 -20.32
N ALA A 18 -5.73 -14.82 -20.78
CA ALA A 18 -5.91 -16.26 -20.94
C ALA A 18 -6.16 -16.97 -19.59
N HIS A 19 -5.50 -16.56 -18.51
CA HIS A 19 -5.72 -17.10 -17.18
C HIS A 19 -7.16 -16.85 -16.68
N TYR A 20 -7.67 -15.62 -16.87
CA TYR A 20 -9.04 -15.26 -16.49
C TYR A 20 -10.11 -15.99 -17.31
N VAL A 21 -9.87 -16.18 -18.61
CA VAL A 21 -10.79 -16.97 -19.46
C VAL A 21 -10.82 -18.44 -19.01
N GLY A 22 -9.66 -19.03 -18.68
CA GLY A 22 -9.58 -20.39 -18.14
C GLY A 22 -10.26 -20.53 -16.76
N ALA A 23 -10.02 -19.59 -15.85
CA ALA A 23 -10.64 -19.57 -14.53
C ALA A 23 -12.17 -19.38 -14.61
N GLY A 24 -12.63 -18.48 -15.48
CA GLY A 24 -14.06 -18.27 -15.73
C GLY A 24 -14.75 -19.52 -16.29
N GLY A 25 -14.09 -20.22 -17.24
CA GLY A 25 -14.59 -21.50 -17.76
C GLY A 25 -14.68 -22.59 -16.69
N ALA A 26 -13.70 -22.67 -15.79
CA ALA A 26 -13.71 -23.64 -14.69
C ALA A 26 -14.84 -23.38 -13.67
N VAL A 27 -15.08 -22.12 -13.31
CA VAL A 27 -16.19 -21.73 -12.41
C VAL A 27 -17.54 -22.02 -13.06
N LEU A 28 -17.71 -21.69 -14.34
CA LEU A 28 -18.94 -21.99 -15.06
C LEU A 28 -19.20 -23.50 -15.15
N GLY A 29 -18.16 -24.30 -15.44
CA GLY A 29 -18.24 -25.77 -15.45
C GLY A 29 -18.60 -26.36 -14.08
N LEU A 30 -18.09 -25.77 -12.99
CA LEU A 30 -18.43 -26.16 -11.62
C LEU A 30 -19.90 -25.88 -11.30
N VAL A 31 -20.41 -24.70 -11.67
CA VAL A 31 -21.82 -24.31 -11.45
C VAL A 31 -22.78 -25.23 -12.21
N VAL A 32 -22.46 -25.53 -13.48
CA VAL A 32 -23.26 -26.48 -14.29
C VAL A 32 -23.23 -27.89 -13.69
N SER A 33 -22.07 -28.33 -13.21
CA SER A 33 -21.91 -29.66 -12.58
C SER A 33 -22.69 -29.81 -11.27
N LEU A 34 -22.77 -28.75 -10.46
CA LEU A 34 -23.55 -28.72 -9.22
C LEU A 34 -25.06 -28.65 -9.49
N ALA A 35 -25.47 -28.03 -10.60
CA ALA A 35 -26.88 -27.89 -10.97
C ALA A 35 -27.52 -29.19 -11.48
N ASP A 36 -26.76 -30.09 -12.10
CA ASP A 36 -27.32 -31.27 -12.80
C ASP A 36 -27.08 -32.62 -12.08
N GLY A 37 -26.41 -32.62 -10.91
CA GLY A 37 -26.25 -33.82 -10.08
C GLY A 37 -25.39 -34.96 -10.69
N LEU A 38 -24.57 -34.67 -11.70
CA LEU A 38 -23.92 -35.68 -12.56
C LEU A 38 -22.65 -36.36 -12.01
N GLY A 39 -22.29 -36.17 -10.74
CA GLY A 39 -21.19 -36.92 -10.11
C GLY A 39 -19.86 -36.88 -10.91
N ALA A 40 -19.19 -38.03 -11.04
CA ALA A 40 -17.80 -38.19 -11.51
C ALA A 40 -17.47 -37.61 -12.91
N LEU A 41 -18.47 -37.30 -13.75
CA LEU A 41 -18.25 -36.67 -15.07
C LEU A 41 -17.80 -35.20 -14.97
N SER A 42 -18.06 -34.53 -13.85
CA SER A 42 -17.65 -33.14 -13.57
C SER A 42 -16.12 -32.94 -13.60
N ALA A 43 -15.36 -33.90 -13.07
CA ALA A 43 -13.89 -33.84 -13.07
C ALA A 43 -13.31 -33.93 -14.50
N ALA A 44 -13.94 -34.71 -15.38
CA ALA A 44 -13.51 -34.84 -16.77
C ALA A 44 -13.80 -33.56 -17.58
N VAL A 45 -14.95 -32.91 -17.34
CA VAL A 45 -15.30 -31.63 -17.99
C VAL A 45 -14.37 -30.51 -17.51
N VAL A 46 -14.13 -30.39 -16.20
CA VAL A 46 -13.19 -29.40 -15.63
C VAL A 46 -11.77 -29.65 -16.13
N GLY A 47 -11.31 -30.91 -16.12
CA GLY A 47 -10.01 -31.29 -16.66
C GLY A 47 -9.87 -31.01 -18.16
N GLY A 48 -10.93 -31.26 -18.94
CA GLY A 48 -10.98 -31.01 -20.38
C GLY A 48 -10.93 -29.52 -20.73
N LEU A 49 -11.70 -28.68 -20.04
CA LEU A 49 -11.63 -27.22 -20.23
C LEU A 49 -10.28 -26.64 -19.83
N TYR A 50 -9.69 -27.14 -18.73
CA TYR A 50 -8.36 -26.72 -18.29
C TYR A 50 -7.27 -27.10 -19.30
N ALA A 51 -7.31 -28.34 -19.82
CA ALA A 51 -6.38 -28.81 -20.84
C ALA A 51 -6.52 -28.05 -22.17
N ALA A 52 -7.75 -27.71 -22.58
CA ALA A 52 -7.99 -26.90 -23.77
C ALA A 52 -7.42 -25.47 -23.63
N GLY A 53 -7.59 -24.85 -22.45
CA GLY A 53 -6.98 -23.56 -22.11
C GLY A 53 -5.44 -23.60 -22.16
N ALA A 54 -4.83 -24.69 -21.66
CA ALA A 54 -3.38 -24.86 -21.70
C ALA A 54 -2.84 -25.00 -23.13
N LEU A 55 -3.49 -25.79 -23.99
CA LEU A 55 -3.05 -25.99 -25.38
C LEU A 55 -3.15 -24.73 -26.24
N ALA A 56 -4.14 -23.87 -26.01
CA ALA A 56 -4.28 -22.59 -26.71
C ALA A 56 -3.10 -21.63 -26.47
N THR A 57 -2.37 -21.77 -25.36
CA THR A 57 -1.22 -20.91 -25.03
C THR A 57 0.07 -21.29 -25.74
N LEU A 58 0.20 -22.52 -26.25
CA LEU A 58 1.40 -22.99 -26.93
C LEU A 58 1.55 -22.46 -28.37
N VAL A 59 0.47 -21.98 -28.99
CA VAL A 59 0.45 -21.58 -30.42
C VAL A 59 0.82 -20.10 -30.61
N ILE A 60 0.79 -19.28 -29.56
CA ILE A 60 1.01 -17.82 -29.67
C ILE A 60 2.43 -17.48 -29.21
N ALA A 61 3.37 -17.40 -30.16
CA ALA A 61 4.69 -16.83 -29.90
C ALA A 61 4.56 -15.30 -29.70
N PRO A 62 4.99 -14.74 -28.55
CA PRO A 62 4.91 -13.31 -28.34
C PRO A 62 5.92 -12.57 -29.24
N PRO A 63 5.57 -11.34 -29.70
CA PRO A 63 6.50 -10.51 -30.46
C PRO A 63 7.76 -10.19 -29.64
N PRO A 64 8.88 -9.87 -30.29
CA PRO A 64 10.09 -9.43 -29.59
C PRO A 64 9.79 -8.21 -28.70
N PRO A 65 10.44 -8.09 -27.53
CA PRO A 65 10.23 -6.95 -26.66
C PRO A 65 10.65 -5.66 -27.37
N PRO A 66 9.89 -4.56 -27.20
CA PRO A 66 10.33 -3.26 -27.67
C PRO A 66 11.65 -2.87 -26.98
N PRO A 67 12.47 -2.02 -27.62
CA PRO A 67 13.67 -1.49 -26.98
C PRO A 67 13.31 -0.79 -25.65
N PRO A 68 14.21 -0.80 -24.65
CA PRO A 68 13.95 -0.13 -23.38
C PRO A 68 13.67 1.36 -23.64
N PRO A 69 12.62 1.93 -23.01
CA PRO A 69 12.40 3.36 -23.11
C PRO A 69 13.62 4.11 -22.52
N PRO A 70 13.94 5.30 -23.05
CA PRO A 70 14.95 6.14 -22.42
C PRO A 70 14.59 6.39 -20.94
N PRO A 71 15.59 6.58 -20.05
CA PRO A 71 15.32 6.88 -18.65
C PRO A 71 14.37 8.08 -18.56
N PRO A 72 13.33 8.01 -17.71
CA PRO A 72 12.41 9.13 -17.56
C PRO A 72 13.17 10.36 -17.05
N PRO A 73 12.81 11.57 -17.49
CA PRO A 73 13.37 12.79 -16.92
C PRO A 73 13.07 12.85 -15.41
N PRO A 74 13.93 13.53 -14.62
CA PRO A 74 13.69 13.69 -13.19
C PRO A 74 12.32 14.36 -12.96
N PRO A 75 11.57 13.96 -11.92
CA PRO A 75 10.26 14.54 -11.64
C PRO A 75 10.39 16.04 -11.34
N PRO A 76 9.42 16.88 -11.78
CA PRO A 76 9.43 18.30 -11.47
C PRO A 76 9.34 18.54 -9.95
N PRO A 77 9.86 19.67 -9.45
CA PRO A 77 9.69 20.03 -8.05
C PRO A 77 8.19 20.15 -7.70
N PRO A 78 7.77 19.70 -6.50
CA PRO A 78 6.40 19.82 -6.04
C PRO A 78 6.04 21.30 -5.90
N PRO A 79 4.77 21.66 -6.18
CA PRO A 79 4.34 23.05 -6.15
C PRO A 79 4.34 23.62 -4.72
N PRO A 80 4.51 24.94 -4.55
CA PRO A 80 4.38 25.67 -3.28
C PRO A 80 3.12 25.32 -2.47
N HIS A 81 2.03 25.04 -3.18
CA HIS A 81 0.73 24.68 -2.60
C HIS A 81 0.78 23.36 -1.80
N SER A 82 1.74 22.47 -2.07
CA SER A 82 1.86 21.18 -1.38
C SER A 82 2.15 21.33 0.12
N ALA A 83 2.94 22.32 0.53
CA ALA A 83 3.22 22.55 1.95
C ALA A 83 2.00 23.12 2.70
N GLN A 84 1.20 23.97 2.04
CA GLN A 84 -0.05 24.49 2.62
C GLN A 84 -1.06 23.38 2.88
N LEU A 85 -1.27 22.50 1.89
CA LEU A 85 -2.16 21.35 2.05
C LEU A 85 -1.74 20.43 3.20
N LEU A 86 -0.44 20.23 3.41
CA LEU A 86 0.04 19.44 4.56
C LEU A 86 -0.23 20.14 5.90
N ARG A 87 -0.13 21.47 5.96
CA ARG A 87 -0.47 22.22 7.19
C ARG A 87 -1.96 22.11 7.51
N GLU A 88 -2.82 22.25 6.50
CA GLU A 88 -4.28 22.11 6.64
C GLU A 88 -4.65 20.69 7.11
N GLU A 89 -4.02 19.67 6.53
CA GLU A 89 -4.19 18.28 6.97
C GLU A 89 -3.77 18.09 8.44
N LEU A 90 -2.58 18.55 8.81
CA LEU A 90 -2.10 18.44 10.21
C LEU A 90 -2.97 19.23 11.20
N ALA A 91 -3.55 20.36 10.79
CA ALA A 91 -4.51 21.09 11.59
C ALA A 91 -5.79 20.28 11.81
N THR A 92 -6.31 19.67 10.74
CA THR A 92 -7.49 18.79 10.78
C THR A 92 -7.24 17.58 11.69
N GLN A 93 -6.06 16.96 11.61
CA GLN A 93 -5.71 15.82 12.47
C GLN A 93 -5.62 16.20 13.94
N ARG A 94 -5.11 17.39 14.28
CA ARG A 94 -5.11 17.89 15.66
C ARG A 94 -6.52 18.12 16.20
N GLU A 95 -7.40 18.71 15.38
CA GLU A 95 -8.79 18.90 15.77
C GLU A 95 -9.49 17.56 16.02
N ARG A 96 -9.30 16.58 15.12
CA ARG A 96 -9.79 15.21 15.31
C ARG A 96 -9.29 14.60 16.61
N LEU A 97 -7.99 14.73 16.90
CA LEU A 97 -7.37 14.20 18.12
C LEU A 97 -7.97 14.83 19.38
N ALA A 98 -8.17 16.14 19.40
CA ALA A 98 -8.78 16.86 20.51
C ALA A 98 -10.24 16.41 20.77
N LEU A 99 -10.97 16.07 19.71
CA LEU A 99 -12.35 15.56 19.82
C LEU A 99 -12.40 14.09 20.28
N ALA A 100 -11.41 13.28 19.92
CA ALA A 100 -11.47 11.83 20.10
C ALA A 100 -11.25 11.36 21.55
N ARG A 101 -10.78 12.24 22.44
CA ARG A 101 -10.58 11.97 23.89
C ARG A 101 -9.84 10.66 24.14
N TRP A 102 -8.65 10.55 23.56
CA TRP A 102 -7.82 9.36 23.71
C TRP A 102 -7.20 9.25 25.11
N PRO A 103 -6.92 8.03 25.58
CA PRO A 103 -6.22 7.85 26.85
C PRO A 103 -4.76 8.29 26.77
N GLU A 104 -4.24 8.74 27.91
CA GLU A 104 -2.80 8.97 28.08
C GLU A 104 -2.05 7.65 28.25
N PRO A 105 -0.80 7.52 27.77
CA PRO A 105 0.05 8.56 27.16
C PRO A 105 -0.12 8.71 25.63
N GLY A 106 -1.01 7.96 25.00
CA GLY A 106 -1.14 7.91 23.54
C GLY A 106 -1.54 9.25 22.93
N ALA A 107 -2.42 10.01 23.60
CA ALA A 107 -2.82 11.34 23.19
C ALA A 107 -1.63 12.31 23.15
N ALA A 108 -0.87 12.42 24.25
CA ALA A 108 0.30 13.30 24.32
C ALA A 108 1.37 12.97 23.26
N GLN A 109 1.62 11.69 23.00
CA GLN A 109 2.58 11.28 21.96
C GLN A 109 2.10 11.63 20.55
N ALA A 110 0.80 11.49 20.27
CA ALA A 110 0.23 11.86 18.99
C ALA A 110 0.28 13.38 18.77
N GLU A 111 -0.04 14.17 19.79
CA GLU A 111 0.08 15.63 19.74
C GLU A 111 1.52 16.07 19.47
N LEU A 112 2.49 15.51 20.19
CA LEU A 112 3.91 15.78 19.98
C LEU A 112 4.34 15.45 18.55
N LEU A 113 3.90 14.31 17.99
CA LEU A 113 4.22 13.95 16.61
C LEU A 113 3.67 14.98 15.61
N LEU A 114 2.41 15.38 15.75
CA LEU A 114 1.79 16.37 14.88
C LEU A 114 2.47 17.75 15.03
N GLU A 115 2.88 18.12 16.25
CA GLU A 115 3.72 19.29 16.54
C GLU A 115 5.01 19.27 15.75
N ARG A 116 5.83 18.24 15.93
CA ARG A 116 7.12 18.15 15.25
C ARG A 116 6.99 18.10 13.73
N LEU A 117 5.95 17.45 13.19
CA LEU A 117 5.68 17.44 11.74
C LEU A 117 5.36 18.85 11.23
N THR A 118 4.62 19.63 12.01
CA THR A 118 4.25 21.01 11.65
C THR A 118 5.45 21.94 11.69
N GLU A 119 6.29 21.81 12.71
CA GLU A 119 7.53 22.59 12.85
C GLU A 119 8.50 22.35 11.69
N ARG A 120 8.53 21.13 11.13
CA ARG A 120 9.43 20.78 10.04
C ARG A 120 8.91 21.17 8.65
N LEU A 121 7.64 21.54 8.51
CA LEU A 121 7.13 22.02 7.24
C LEU A 121 7.79 23.36 6.88
N PRO A 122 8.38 23.49 5.67
CA PRO A 122 9.07 24.71 5.26
C PRO A 122 8.10 25.90 5.29
N GLN A 123 8.53 27.03 5.87
CA GLN A 123 7.74 28.26 5.93
C GLN A 123 7.61 28.91 4.55
N ASP A 124 8.70 28.87 3.76
CA ASP A 124 8.82 29.62 2.51
C ASP A 124 9.00 28.69 1.30
N SER A 125 8.42 29.10 0.17
CA SER A 125 8.39 28.29 -1.05
C SER A 125 9.64 28.52 -1.91
N ALA A 126 10.82 28.24 -1.37
CA ALA A 126 12.05 28.36 -2.16
C ALA A 126 12.16 27.17 -3.15
N PRO A 127 12.36 27.41 -4.46
CA PRO A 127 12.36 26.37 -5.50
C PRO A 127 13.67 25.57 -5.55
N ALA A 128 14.23 25.21 -4.39
CA ALA A 128 15.42 24.38 -4.32
C ALA A 128 15.06 22.89 -4.49
N PRO A 129 15.84 22.10 -5.25
CA PRO A 129 15.59 20.67 -5.41
C PRO A 129 15.61 19.89 -4.08
N THR A 130 16.33 20.39 -3.08
CA THR A 130 16.34 19.82 -1.73
C THR A 130 15.01 20.00 -0.99
N ALA A 131 14.32 21.13 -1.20
CA ALA A 131 13.00 21.38 -0.61
C ALA A 131 11.93 20.45 -1.19
N ALA A 132 12.08 20.05 -2.45
CA ALA A 132 11.21 19.09 -3.12
C ALA A 132 11.28 17.68 -2.50
N GLU A 133 12.49 17.23 -2.21
CA GLU A 133 12.74 15.93 -1.58
C GLU A 133 12.29 15.92 -0.12
N GLU A 134 12.63 16.96 0.64
CA GLU A 134 12.18 17.12 2.02
C GLU A 134 10.65 17.13 2.12
N LEU A 135 9.97 17.83 1.22
CA LEU A 135 8.50 17.85 1.22
C LEU A 135 7.89 16.49 0.88
N ARG A 136 8.54 15.70 0.03
CA ARG A 136 8.12 14.33 -0.28
C ARG A 136 8.28 13.42 0.93
N GLU A 137 9.43 13.48 1.60
CA GLU A 137 9.68 12.75 2.85
C GLU A 137 8.67 13.14 3.93
N LEU A 138 8.39 14.43 4.09
CA LEU A 138 7.38 14.93 5.03
C LEU A 138 5.98 14.46 4.68
N ARG A 139 5.59 14.46 3.40
CA ARG A 139 4.30 13.87 2.97
C ARG A 139 4.20 12.40 3.39
N GLU A 140 5.24 11.60 3.14
CA GLU A 140 5.24 10.19 3.54
C GLU A 140 5.12 10.01 5.06
N LEU A 141 5.77 10.86 5.85
CA LEU A 141 5.65 10.83 7.31
C LEU A 141 4.27 11.25 7.79
N VAL A 142 3.65 12.27 7.16
CA VAL A 142 2.27 12.69 7.46
C VAL A 142 1.29 11.57 7.13
N ASP A 143 1.40 10.94 5.96
CA ASP A 143 0.53 9.84 5.55
C ASP A 143 0.67 8.63 6.50
N ALA A 144 1.90 8.32 6.93
CA ALA A 144 2.16 7.27 7.91
C ALA A 144 1.58 7.61 9.29
N ALA A 145 1.68 8.87 9.73
CA ALA A 145 1.10 9.34 10.98
C ALA A 145 -0.43 9.22 10.93
N THR A 146 -1.09 9.77 9.91
CA THR A 146 -2.55 9.69 9.73
C THR A 146 -3.02 8.23 9.72
N THR A 147 -2.32 7.35 9.00
CA THR A 147 -2.64 5.91 8.97
C THR A 147 -2.54 5.27 10.36
N ALA A 148 -1.52 5.64 11.16
CA ALA A 148 -1.36 5.12 12.52
C ALA A 148 -2.47 5.60 13.45
N LEU A 149 -2.88 6.87 13.35
CA LEU A 149 -3.98 7.46 14.11
C LEU A 149 -5.31 6.75 13.79
N GLU A 150 -5.64 6.58 12.52
CA GLU A 150 -6.88 5.93 12.10
C GLU A 150 -6.93 4.45 12.49
N GLN A 151 -5.79 3.75 12.39
CA GLN A 151 -5.71 2.36 12.84
C GLN A 151 -5.91 2.26 14.35
N TYR A 152 -5.36 3.18 15.15
CA TYR A 152 -5.57 3.18 16.59
C TYR A 152 -7.04 3.43 16.95
N GLU A 153 -7.72 4.38 16.29
CA GLU A 153 -9.16 4.61 16.50
C GLU A 153 -9.99 3.35 16.21
N ARG A 154 -9.65 2.64 15.13
CA ARG A 154 -10.29 1.38 14.74
C ARG A 154 -10.03 0.28 15.76
N ASP A 155 -8.78 0.09 16.19
CA ASP A 155 -8.44 -0.95 17.16
C ASP A 155 -9.13 -0.68 18.50
N ARG A 156 -9.21 0.58 18.93
CA ARG A 156 -9.90 0.97 20.17
C ARG A 156 -11.43 0.82 20.06
N SER A 157 -12.00 1.02 18.88
CA SER A 157 -13.43 0.77 18.67
C SER A 157 -13.75 -0.71 18.73
N TRP A 158 -12.91 -1.57 18.17
CA TRP A 158 -13.04 -3.03 18.28
C TRP A 158 -12.83 -3.57 19.70
N ALA A 159 -11.81 -3.10 20.42
CA ALA A 159 -11.55 -3.53 21.79
C ALA A 159 -12.72 -3.25 22.77
N ARG A 160 -13.58 -2.27 22.45
CA ARG A 160 -14.81 -2.01 23.21
C ARG A 160 -15.92 -3.04 22.96
N LEU A 161 -15.92 -3.68 21.79
CA LEU A 161 -16.91 -4.68 21.40
C LEU A 161 -16.50 -6.08 21.86
N GLU A 162 -15.20 -6.35 21.93
CA GLU A 162 -14.66 -7.66 22.33
C GLU A 162 -13.69 -7.52 23.52
N PRO A 163 -14.23 -7.41 24.75
CA PRO A 163 -13.43 -7.25 25.97
C PRO A 163 -12.68 -8.56 26.27
N GLY A 164 -11.47 -8.67 25.74
CA GLY A 164 -10.59 -9.85 25.88
C GLY A 164 -9.29 -9.69 25.08
N ASP A 165 -9.32 -8.88 24.03
CA ASP A 165 -8.12 -8.55 23.26
C ASP A 165 -7.17 -7.61 24.02
N PRO A 166 -5.84 -7.75 23.80
CA PRO A 166 -4.86 -6.88 24.42
C PRO A 166 -5.05 -5.43 23.97
N ALA A 167 -4.90 -4.52 24.94
CA ALA A 167 -5.11 -3.09 24.75
C ALA A 167 -4.16 -2.54 23.66
N PRO A 168 -4.67 -1.77 22.66
CA PRO A 168 -3.88 -1.35 21.49
C PRO A 168 -2.77 -0.32 21.77
N GLU A 169 -2.72 0.24 22.98
CA GLU A 169 -1.87 1.35 23.40
C GLU A 169 -0.39 1.06 23.23
N GLY A 170 0.08 -0.15 23.58
CA GLY A 170 1.49 -0.51 23.47
C GLY A 170 2.00 -0.47 22.02
N ARG A 171 1.26 -1.10 21.11
CA ARG A 171 1.58 -1.12 19.66
C ARG A 171 1.49 0.27 19.05
N PHE A 172 0.56 1.10 19.53
CA PHE A 172 0.42 2.47 19.07
C PHE A 172 1.62 3.33 19.51
N ALA A 173 2.01 3.26 20.78
CA ALA A 173 3.16 3.99 21.32
C ALA A 173 4.48 3.61 20.62
N GLU A 174 4.69 2.32 20.32
CA GLU A 174 5.84 1.86 19.54
C GLU A 174 5.89 2.47 18.13
N ARG A 175 4.75 2.52 17.43
CA ARG A 175 4.66 3.13 16.09
C ARG A 175 4.94 4.63 16.14
N LEU A 176 4.34 5.35 17.09
CA LEU A 176 4.60 6.78 17.26
C LEU A 176 6.06 7.06 17.61
N GLY A 177 6.67 6.25 18.48
CA GLY A 177 8.09 6.35 18.82
C GLY A 177 8.99 6.15 17.60
N SER A 178 8.66 5.20 16.72
CA SER A 178 9.37 4.99 15.45
C SER A 178 9.25 6.20 14.52
N LEU A 179 8.05 6.77 14.37
CA LEU A 179 7.83 7.96 13.54
C LEU A 179 8.58 9.20 14.09
N LEU A 180 8.52 9.42 15.40
CA LEU A 180 9.28 10.49 16.06
C LEU A 180 10.80 10.32 15.87
N SER A 181 11.30 9.09 15.95
CA SER A 181 12.71 8.79 15.72
C SER A 181 13.12 9.08 14.26
N ARG A 182 12.29 8.70 13.28
CA ARG A 182 12.50 9.04 11.86
C ARG A 182 12.50 10.54 11.63
N LEU A 183 11.62 11.27 12.30
CA LEU A 183 11.52 12.71 12.19
C LEU A 183 12.71 13.43 12.84
N ALA A 184 13.29 12.86 13.90
CA ALA A 184 14.50 13.39 14.54
C ALA A 184 15.77 13.16 13.69
N ALA A 185 15.75 12.20 12.76
CA ALA A 185 16.89 11.94 11.89
C ALA A 185 17.15 13.14 10.95
N PRO A 186 18.44 13.46 10.67
CA PRO A 186 18.78 14.43 9.65
C PRO A 186 18.33 13.91 8.27
N ALA A 187 17.78 14.81 7.45
CA ALA A 187 17.35 14.47 6.09
C ALA A 187 18.51 13.83 5.31
N GLY A 188 18.29 12.64 4.75
CA GLY A 188 19.28 11.93 3.94
C GLY A 188 20.11 10.81 4.63
N GLN A 189 19.84 10.44 5.89
CA GLN A 189 20.40 9.19 6.43
C GLN A 189 19.41 8.02 6.22
N PRO A 190 19.80 6.94 5.51
CA PRO A 190 18.96 5.76 5.38
C PRO A 190 18.82 5.09 6.76
N SER A 191 17.59 4.75 7.15
CA SER A 191 17.34 3.89 8.30
C SER A 191 18.08 2.56 8.11
N ALA A 192 18.95 2.24 9.06
CA ALA A 192 19.66 0.95 9.15
C ALA A 192 18.72 -0.20 9.51
#